data_AF-A0A3A5VSF5-F1
#
_entry.id   AF-A0A3A5VSF5-F1
#
_cell.length_a   1.000
_cell.length_b   1.000
_cell.length_c   1.000
_cell.angle_alpha   90.00
_cell.angle_beta   90.00
_cell.angle_gamma   90.00
#
_symmetry.space_group_name_H-M   'P 1'
#
loop_
_entity.id
_entity.type
_entity.pdbx_description
1 polymer ?
#
loop_
_entity_poly.entity_id
_entity_poly.type
_entity_poly.pdbx_seq_one_letter_code
_entity_poly.pdbx_strand_id
1 'polypeptide(L)'
;MVTKQSREERLAELRRKSEELKKNAAETVVNHAEVVEVIVPETELEGGVDGVVSGVMDQEIQDAETAQLADPPAAQNIFKKIETNVKPTHDRRRKRRRFDKTGGGKQKPERRLNRQKYLEYKYAAKDILNNPDIAEEHRSNVLGQIWAKGERSGVSESHEFIEQKVEELILTENVANELRQLVNRMTTRR
;
A
#
# COMPACT_ATOMS: atom_id res chain seq x y z
N MET A 1 -42.68 -17.62 -41.65
CA MET A 1 -41.97 -16.68 -42.55
C MET A 1 -41.42 -15.56 -41.69
N VAL A 2 -40.10 -15.45 -41.51
CA VAL A 2 -39.48 -14.37 -40.72
C VAL A 2 -39.36 -13.16 -41.64
N THR A 3 -40.16 -12.12 -41.39
CA THR A 3 -40.06 -10.85 -42.10
C THR A 3 -38.74 -10.19 -41.70
N LYS A 4 -37.85 -9.99 -42.69
CA LYS A 4 -36.62 -9.23 -42.49
C LYS A 4 -37.04 -7.78 -42.27
N GLN A 5 -36.95 -7.28 -41.03
CA GLN A 5 -37.17 -5.87 -40.72
C GLN A 5 -36.28 -5.02 -41.62
N SER A 6 -36.86 -3.95 -42.18
CA SER A 6 -36.11 -3.05 -43.04
C SER A 6 -35.02 -2.35 -42.21
N ARG A 7 -33.91 -1.96 -42.84
CA ARG A 7 -32.79 -1.26 -42.16
C ARG A 7 -33.28 0.02 -41.45
N GLU A 8 -34.32 0.63 -41.98
CA GLU A 8 -34.96 1.83 -41.44
C GLU A 8 -35.74 1.52 -40.16
N GLU A 9 -36.53 0.44 -40.14
CA GLU A 9 -37.23 -0.03 -38.93
C GLU A 9 -36.25 -0.34 -37.79
N ARG A 10 -35.12 -0.98 -38.11
CA ARG A 10 -34.08 -1.28 -37.12
C ARG A 10 -33.43 -0.02 -36.54
N LEU A 11 -33.24 1.02 -37.34
CA LEU A 11 -32.71 2.31 -36.87
C LEU A 11 -33.74 3.08 -36.03
N ALA A 12 -35.02 2.99 -36.39
CA ALA A 12 -36.11 3.58 -35.62
C ALA A 12 -36.25 2.92 -34.23
N GLU A 13 -36.19 1.58 -34.16
CA GLU A 13 -36.18 0.85 -32.89
C GLU A 13 -34.99 1.21 -32.00
N LEU A 14 -33.80 1.37 -32.57
CA LEU A 14 -32.61 1.79 -31.82
C LEU A 14 -32.73 3.21 -31.26
N ARG A 15 -33.32 4.13 -32.01
CA ARG A 15 -33.58 5.50 -31.53
C ARG A 15 -34.59 5.51 -30.40
N ARG A 16 -35.71 4.80 -30.54
CA ARG A 16 -36.73 4.67 -29.50
C ARG A 16 -36.16 4.10 -28.20
N LYS A 17 -35.39 3.00 -28.30
CA LYS A 17 -34.72 2.38 -27.15
C LYS A 17 -33.71 3.32 -26.47
N SER A 18 -33.01 4.16 -27.25
CA SER A 18 -32.08 5.15 -26.69
C SER A 18 -32.78 6.29 -25.94
N GLU A 19 -33.98 6.68 -26.39
CA GLU A 19 -34.79 7.72 -25.73
C GLU A 19 -35.41 7.19 -24.43
N GLU A 20 -35.87 5.95 -24.41
CA GLU A 20 -36.37 5.28 -23.20
C GLU A 20 -35.29 5.18 -22.12
N LEU A 21 -34.05 4.83 -22.50
CA LEU A 21 -32.92 4.79 -21.56
C LEU A 21 -32.55 6.18 -21.03
N LYS A 22 -32.64 7.23 -21.86
CA LYS A 22 -32.39 8.61 -21.42
C LYS A 22 -33.46 9.11 -20.45
N LYS A 23 -34.73 8.76 -20.67
CA LYS A 23 -35.82 9.11 -19.76
C LYS A 23 -35.68 8.38 -18.41
N ASN A 24 -35.41 7.08 -18.42
CA ASN A 24 -35.17 6.33 -17.19
C ASN A 24 -33.96 6.85 -16.40
N ALA A 25 -32.87 7.23 -17.09
CA ALA A 25 -31.71 7.83 -16.45
C ALA A 25 -32.04 9.20 -15.82
N ALA A 26 -32.82 10.03 -16.50
CA ALA A 26 -33.28 11.31 -15.97
C ALA A 26 -34.18 11.13 -14.73
N GLU A 27 -35.11 10.17 -14.77
CA GLU A 27 -35.98 9.85 -13.64
C GLU A 27 -35.19 9.36 -12.42
N THR A 28 -34.12 8.57 -12.61
CA THR A 28 -33.26 8.15 -11.48
C THR A 28 -32.47 9.30 -10.86
N VAL A 29 -32.15 10.36 -11.61
CA VAL A 29 -31.45 11.54 -11.08
C VAL A 29 -32.40 12.45 -10.29
N VAL A 30 -33.65 12.58 -10.73
CA VAL A 30 -34.66 13.38 -10.01
C VAL A 30 -35.01 12.73 -8.66
N ASN A 31 -35.14 11.39 -8.62
CA ASN A 31 -35.41 10.66 -7.36
C ASN A 31 -34.24 10.71 -6.36
N HIS A 32 -33.02 11.05 -6.79
CA HIS A 32 -31.87 11.21 -5.88
C HIS A 32 -31.67 12.66 -5.41
N ALA A 33 -32.26 13.64 -6.10
CA ALA A 33 -32.18 15.05 -5.72
C ALA A 33 -33.16 15.45 -4.61
N GLU A 34 -34.28 14.73 -4.44
CA GLU A 34 -35.30 15.06 -3.42
C GLU A 34 -34.95 14.59 -1.99
N VAL A 35 -33.90 13.77 -1.82
CA VAL A 35 -33.54 13.19 -0.50
C VAL A 35 -32.43 13.98 0.23
N VAL A 36 -31.91 15.07 -0.34
CA VAL A 36 -30.73 15.78 0.20
C VAL A 36 -31.03 17.03 1.01
N GLU A 37 -32.27 17.53 1.05
CA GLU A 37 -32.62 18.60 2.00
C GLU A 37 -33.13 18.02 3.33
N VAL A 38 -32.24 18.07 4.33
CA VAL A 38 -32.47 18.16 5.79
C VAL A 38 -31.49 17.23 6.50
N ILE A 39 -30.42 17.82 7.05
CA ILE A 39 -29.89 17.62 8.41
C ILE A 39 -28.59 18.44 8.50
N VAL A 40 -28.68 19.57 9.21
CA VAL A 40 -27.56 20.25 9.84
C VAL A 40 -27.27 19.52 11.16
N PRO A 41 -26.00 19.26 11.50
CA PRO A 41 -25.56 19.72 12.82
C PRO A 41 -24.16 20.33 12.79
N GLU A 42 -24.07 21.58 13.26
CA GLU A 42 -22.89 22.09 13.95
C GLU A 42 -22.57 21.17 15.14
N THR A 43 -21.30 20.77 15.28
CA THR A 43 -20.69 20.61 16.60
C THR A 43 -19.21 20.95 16.51
N GLU A 44 -18.80 21.78 17.46
CA GLU A 44 -17.50 22.42 17.60
C GLU A 44 -16.41 21.40 17.95
N LEU A 45 -15.21 21.70 17.45
CA LEU A 45 -13.96 21.04 17.82
C LEU A 45 -13.50 21.58 19.18
N GLU A 46 -13.07 20.71 20.09
CA GLU A 46 -11.77 20.81 20.77
C GLU A 46 -11.55 19.66 21.76
N GLY A 47 -10.34 19.06 21.73
CA GLY A 47 -9.85 18.25 22.84
C GLY A 47 -8.97 17.04 22.46
N GLY A 48 -7.64 17.22 22.53
CA GLY A 48 -6.70 16.18 22.94
C GLY A 48 -5.94 15.45 21.85
N VAL A 49 -4.74 15.95 21.50
CA VAL A 49 -3.68 15.16 20.88
C VAL A 49 -2.53 14.93 21.86
N ASP A 50 -2.08 13.68 21.85
CA ASP A 50 -1.03 13.08 22.66
C ASP A 50 0.31 13.84 22.64
N GLY A 51 0.99 13.75 23.77
CA GLY A 51 2.41 14.07 23.88
C GLY A 51 3.29 13.04 23.17
N VAL A 52 4.46 13.51 22.75
CA VAL A 52 5.81 12.94 22.96
C VAL A 52 6.74 13.66 21.99
N VAL A 53 7.51 14.62 22.51
CA VAL A 53 8.78 15.02 21.88
C VAL A 53 9.79 15.34 22.98
N SER A 54 10.71 14.40 23.19
CA SER A 54 12.05 14.61 23.75
C SER A 54 12.72 15.73 22.95
N GLY A 55 13.25 16.82 23.50
CA GLY A 55 14.12 16.91 24.66
C GLY A 55 15.57 16.97 24.17
N VAL A 56 16.02 18.14 23.70
CA VAL A 56 17.44 18.58 23.71
C VAL A 56 17.46 20.11 23.66
N MET A 57 17.93 20.75 24.73
CA MET A 57 18.26 22.18 24.80
C MET A 57 19.79 22.30 24.68
N ASP A 58 20.27 23.09 23.72
CA ASP A 58 21.67 23.55 23.69
C ASP A 58 21.75 24.95 24.31
N GLN A 59 22.57 25.10 25.36
CA GLN A 59 23.02 26.37 25.90
C GLN A 59 24.56 26.46 25.80
N GLU A 60 25.04 27.55 25.22
CA GLU A 60 26.42 28.03 25.32
C GLU A 60 26.75 28.46 26.75
N ILE A 61 27.92 28.11 27.28
CA ILE A 61 28.79 28.98 28.13
C ILE A 61 30.27 28.63 27.88
N GLN A 62 31.08 29.67 27.86
CA GLN A 62 32.52 29.77 27.58
C GLN A 62 33.42 29.49 28.80
N ASP A 63 34.72 29.37 28.48
CA ASP A 63 35.92 29.72 29.27
C ASP A 63 36.63 28.73 30.22
N ALA A 64 37.82 28.35 29.73
CA ALA A 64 39.15 28.44 30.36
C ALA A 64 39.51 27.57 31.59
N GLU A 65 40.49 26.66 31.40
CA GLU A 65 41.69 26.62 32.27
C GLU A 65 42.90 26.00 31.53
N THR A 66 44.07 26.38 32.02
CA THR A 66 45.41 26.41 31.38
C THR A 66 46.27 25.19 31.75
N ALA A 67 47.36 25.01 30.99
CA ALA A 67 48.62 24.31 31.30
C ALA A 67 48.78 22.90 30.66
N GLN A 68 49.90 22.48 30.08
CA GLN A 68 51.31 22.87 30.19
C GLN A 68 52.07 22.67 28.86
N LEU A 69 53.13 23.46 28.72
CA LEU A 69 54.15 23.43 27.67
C LEU A 69 55.05 22.20 27.78
N ALA A 70 55.35 21.54 26.65
CA ALA A 70 56.53 20.70 26.48
C ALA A 70 56.97 20.71 24.99
N ASP A 71 58.23 21.08 24.75
CA ASP A 71 58.85 21.23 23.44
C ASP A 71 58.94 19.88 22.67
N PRO A 72 58.64 19.82 21.36
CA PRO A 72 58.93 18.65 20.55
C PRO A 72 60.38 18.65 20.05
N PRO A 73 61.06 17.48 20.01
CA PRO A 73 62.43 17.37 19.52
C PRO A 73 62.53 17.62 18.00
N ALA A 74 63.67 18.18 17.61
CA ALA A 74 64.08 18.61 16.27
C ALA A 74 63.41 17.90 15.08
N ALA A 75 62.72 18.69 14.25
CA ALA A 75 62.10 18.26 13.00
C ALA A 75 63.13 17.68 12.03
N GLN A 76 63.00 16.40 11.70
CA GLN A 76 63.69 15.80 10.57
C GLN A 76 63.08 16.34 9.27
N ASN A 77 63.93 16.88 8.40
CA ASN A 77 63.51 17.48 7.13
C ASN A 77 62.82 16.47 6.20
N ILE A 78 61.49 16.48 6.23
CA ILE A 78 60.52 15.75 5.39
C ILE A 78 60.52 16.18 3.91
N PHE A 79 61.39 17.10 3.50
CA PHE A 79 61.45 17.65 2.14
C PHE A 79 62.45 16.95 1.19
N LYS A 80 62.94 15.75 1.50
CA LYS A 80 63.63 14.95 0.49
C LYS A 80 62.59 14.41 -0.50
N LYS A 81 62.59 14.93 -1.74
CA LYS A 81 61.84 14.36 -2.86
C LYS A 81 62.23 12.90 -3.02
N ILE A 82 61.35 11.98 -2.62
CA ILE A 82 61.50 10.57 -2.92
C ILE A 82 61.21 10.44 -4.42
N GLU A 83 62.26 10.34 -5.24
CA GLU A 83 62.15 10.05 -6.67
C GLU A 83 61.73 8.60 -6.84
N THR A 84 60.42 8.36 -6.78
CA THR A 84 59.87 7.05 -7.10
C THR A 84 59.88 6.86 -8.63
N ASN A 85 60.70 5.92 -9.10
CA ASN A 85 60.73 5.50 -10.51
C ASN A 85 59.50 4.61 -10.81
N VAL A 86 58.31 5.20 -10.80
CA VAL A 86 57.08 4.48 -11.20
C VAL A 86 56.89 4.65 -12.70
N LYS A 87 57.09 3.56 -13.45
CA LYS A 87 56.79 3.53 -14.89
C LYS A 87 55.29 3.78 -15.09
N PRO A 88 54.86 4.72 -15.94
CA PRO A 88 53.45 4.91 -16.22
C PRO A 88 52.91 3.67 -16.94
N THR A 89 52.06 2.90 -16.26
CA THR A 89 51.37 1.79 -16.92
C THR A 89 50.39 2.37 -17.94
N HIS A 90 50.66 2.17 -19.23
CA HIS A 90 49.82 2.62 -20.34
C HIS A 90 48.58 1.71 -20.50
N ASP A 91 47.97 1.30 -19.39
CA ASP A 91 46.72 0.56 -19.44
C ASP A 91 45.54 1.52 -19.46
N ARG A 92 45.28 2.07 -20.65
CA ARG A 92 44.08 2.88 -20.94
C ARG A 92 42.80 2.04 -20.89
N ARG A 93 42.85 0.76 -20.50
CA ARG A 93 41.66 -0.02 -20.16
C ARG A 93 41.33 0.22 -18.70
N ARG A 94 40.93 1.45 -18.36
CA ARG A 94 39.93 1.67 -17.31
C ARG A 94 38.64 1.02 -17.80
N LYS A 95 38.62 -0.32 -17.73
CA LYS A 95 37.46 -1.17 -17.97
C LYS A 95 36.42 -0.60 -17.03
N ARG A 96 35.40 0.08 -17.58
CA ARG A 96 34.24 0.58 -16.85
C ARG A 96 33.93 -0.47 -15.79
N ARG A 97 34.22 -0.16 -14.52
CA ARG A 97 33.88 -1.05 -13.41
C ARG A 97 32.42 -1.37 -13.63
N ARG A 98 32.10 -2.63 -13.98
CA ARG A 98 30.71 -3.07 -14.02
C ARG A 98 30.23 -2.77 -12.62
N PHE A 99 29.38 -1.75 -12.51
CA PHE A 99 28.74 -1.38 -11.28
C PHE A 99 28.19 -2.69 -10.74
N ASP A 100 28.74 -3.13 -9.62
CA ASP A 100 28.35 -4.38 -9.00
C ASP A 100 26.83 -4.28 -8.84
N LYS A 101 26.09 -5.16 -9.53
CA LYS A 101 24.62 -5.09 -9.61
C LYS A 101 23.98 -5.56 -8.31
N THR A 102 24.64 -5.30 -7.19
CA THR A 102 24.33 -5.81 -5.85
C THR A 102 23.26 -4.96 -5.16
N GLY A 103 22.89 -3.79 -5.70
CA GLY A 103 21.84 -2.96 -5.11
C GLY A 103 21.10 -2.16 -6.17
N GLY A 104 19.89 -2.59 -6.52
CA GLY A 104 19.03 -1.86 -7.46
C GLY A 104 18.29 -2.73 -8.49
N GLY A 105 18.37 -4.06 -8.36
CA GLY A 105 17.47 -4.95 -9.10
C GLY A 105 16.01 -4.73 -8.68
N LYS A 106 15.06 -4.99 -9.59
CA LYS A 106 13.63 -4.97 -9.23
C LYS A 106 13.38 -6.02 -8.14
N GLN A 107 12.63 -5.63 -7.10
CA GLN A 107 12.13 -6.57 -6.10
C GLN A 107 11.37 -7.69 -6.81
N LYS A 108 11.49 -8.92 -6.29
CA LYS A 108 10.75 -10.05 -6.85
C LYS A 108 9.26 -9.74 -6.80
N PRO A 109 8.52 -9.87 -7.92
CA PRO A 109 7.09 -9.60 -7.91
C PRO A 109 6.37 -10.67 -7.09
N GLU A 110 5.66 -10.21 -6.07
CA GLU A 110 4.95 -11.03 -5.10
C GLU A 110 3.45 -11.03 -5.41
N ARG A 111 2.73 -12.02 -4.89
CA ARG A 111 1.26 -12.08 -5.05
C ARG A 111 0.65 -11.23 -3.95
N ARG A 112 -0.14 -10.23 -4.34
CA ARG A 112 -0.82 -9.30 -3.43
C ARG A 112 -2.28 -9.16 -3.83
N LEU A 113 -3.12 -8.79 -2.88
CA LEU A 113 -4.53 -8.56 -3.12
C LEU A 113 -4.72 -7.28 -3.95
N ASN A 114 -5.57 -7.32 -4.98
CA ASN A 114 -5.74 -6.16 -5.85
C ASN A 114 -6.58 -5.08 -5.15
N ARG A 115 -5.96 -3.96 -4.78
CA ARG A 115 -6.61 -2.84 -4.08
C ARG A 115 -7.86 -2.30 -4.77
N GLN A 116 -7.93 -2.34 -6.11
CA GLN A 116 -9.09 -1.88 -6.87
C GLN A 116 -10.35 -2.74 -6.62
N LYS A 117 -10.15 -4.01 -6.26
CA LYS A 117 -11.22 -4.98 -5.99
C LYS A 117 -11.68 -4.99 -4.53
N TYR A 118 -11.35 -3.95 -3.75
CA TYR A 118 -11.70 -3.90 -2.33
C TYR A 118 -13.20 -4.08 -2.08
N LEU A 119 -14.06 -3.43 -2.87
CA LEU A 119 -15.51 -3.55 -2.69
C LEU A 119 -16.01 -4.96 -2.99
N GLU A 120 -15.53 -5.57 -4.09
CA GLU A 120 -15.86 -6.97 -4.42
C GLU A 120 -15.46 -7.92 -3.29
N TYR A 121 -14.23 -7.75 -2.77
CA TYR A 121 -13.74 -8.53 -1.64
C TYR A 121 -14.57 -8.29 -0.39
N LYS A 122 -14.87 -7.04 -0.04
CA LYS A 122 -15.62 -6.66 1.16
C LYS A 122 -16.98 -7.34 1.20
N TYR A 123 -17.72 -7.34 0.09
CA TYR A 123 -19.04 -7.96 0.05
C TYR A 123 -18.95 -9.49 0.04
N ALA A 124 -18.04 -10.09 -0.74
CA ALA A 124 -17.87 -11.54 -0.77
C ALA A 124 -17.39 -12.11 0.58
N ALA A 125 -16.43 -11.45 1.22
CA ALA A 125 -15.93 -11.85 2.53
C ALA A 125 -16.99 -11.65 3.62
N LYS A 126 -17.80 -10.58 3.54
CA LYS A 126 -18.89 -10.36 4.48
C LYS A 126 -19.94 -11.47 4.41
N ASP A 127 -20.25 -11.96 3.21
CA ASP A 127 -21.18 -13.05 2.99
C ASP A 127 -20.66 -14.36 3.62
N ILE A 128 -19.39 -14.70 3.36
CA ILE A 128 -18.71 -15.87 3.94
C ILE A 128 -18.63 -15.79 5.48
N LEU A 129 -18.46 -14.59 6.04
CA LEU A 129 -18.36 -14.38 7.49
C LEU A 129 -19.73 -14.25 8.17
N ASN A 130 -20.84 -14.18 7.43
CA ASN A 130 -22.19 -14.08 7.98
C ASN A 130 -22.73 -15.46 8.41
N ASN A 131 -21.91 -16.23 9.11
CA ASN A 131 -22.25 -17.56 9.62
C ASN A 131 -22.54 -17.49 11.14
N PRO A 132 -23.52 -18.25 11.64
CA PRO A 132 -23.89 -18.24 13.06
C PRO A 132 -22.76 -18.76 13.97
N ASP A 133 -21.85 -19.57 13.43
CA ASP A 133 -20.71 -20.14 14.14
C ASP A 133 -19.64 -19.09 14.51
N ILE A 134 -19.70 -17.90 13.92
CA ILE A 134 -18.73 -16.82 14.13
C ILE A 134 -19.40 -15.66 14.85
N ALA A 135 -18.87 -15.31 16.02
CA ALA A 135 -19.31 -14.17 16.81
C ALA A 135 -19.23 -12.86 15.99
N GLU A 136 -20.30 -12.07 16.04
CA GLU A 136 -20.44 -10.86 15.21
C GLU A 136 -19.33 -9.83 15.48
N GLU A 137 -18.82 -9.78 16.71
CA GLU A 137 -17.71 -8.95 17.16
C GLU A 137 -16.42 -9.18 16.35
N HIS A 138 -16.16 -10.42 15.95
CA HIS A 138 -14.92 -10.77 15.25
C HIS A 138 -15.02 -10.62 13.73
N ARG A 139 -16.23 -10.59 13.15
CA ARG A 139 -16.43 -10.58 11.68
C ARG A 139 -15.78 -9.36 11.03
N SER A 140 -16.05 -8.17 11.56
CA SER A 140 -15.49 -6.92 11.03
C SER A 140 -13.97 -6.85 11.17
N ASN A 141 -13.45 -7.34 12.30
CA ASN A 141 -12.03 -7.36 12.57
C ASN A 141 -11.28 -8.32 11.63
N VAL A 142 -11.77 -9.56 11.50
CA VAL A 142 -11.20 -10.57 10.60
C VAL A 142 -11.24 -10.08 9.15
N LEU A 143 -12.38 -9.53 8.69
CA LEU A 143 -12.52 -9.00 7.33
C LEU A 143 -11.48 -7.91 7.04
N GLY A 144 -11.33 -6.95 7.94
CA GLY A 144 -10.41 -5.82 7.78
C GLY A 144 -8.93 -6.25 7.82
N GLN A 145 -8.58 -7.14 8.75
CA GLN A 145 -7.20 -7.61 8.92
C GLN A 145 -6.74 -8.51 7.78
N ILE A 146 -7.58 -9.43 7.29
CA ILE A 146 -7.25 -10.26 6.11
C ILE A 146 -6.96 -9.37 4.90
N TRP A 147 -7.79 -8.34 4.68
CA TRP A 147 -7.57 -7.39 3.59
C TRP A 147 -6.27 -6.61 3.76
N ALA A 148 -6.05 -6.03 4.93
CA ALA A 148 -4.86 -5.22 5.21
C ALA A 148 -3.57 -6.03 5.03
N LYS A 149 -3.51 -7.26 5.58
CA LYS A 149 -2.36 -8.16 5.41
C LYS A 149 -2.19 -8.61 3.96
N GLY A 150 -3.28 -8.98 3.29
CA GLY A 150 -3.26 -9.41 1.88
C GLY A 150 -2.81 -8.32 0.90
N GLU A 151 -3.18 -7.06 1.16
CA GLU A 151 -2.83 -5.91 0.32
C GLU A 151 -1.44 -5.35 0.64
N ARG A 152 -1.08 -5.20 1.93
CA ARG A 152 0.17 -4.54 2.38
C ARG A 152 1.37 -5.47 2.44
N SER A 153 1.17 -6.70 2.87
CA SER A 153 2.26 -7.66 3.06
C SER A 153 2.28 -8.74 2.00
N GLY A 154 1.10 -9.23 1.62
CA GLY A 154 0.93 -10.21 0.55
C GLY A 154 0.06 -11.39 0.96
N VAL A 155 -0.09 -12.33 0.03
CA VAL A 155 -1.02 -13.46 0.17
C VAL A 155 -0.61 -14.45 1.25
N SER A 156 0.68 -14.70 1.44
CA SER A 156 1.17 -15.62 2.48
C SER A 156 0.74 -15.16 3.87
N GLU A 157 0.99 -13.89 4.20
CA GLU A 157 0.65 -13.35 5.51
C GLU A 157 -0.87 -13.30 5.75
N SER A 158 -1.65 -13.16 4.67
CA SER A 158 -3.11 -13.26 4.74
C SER A 158 -3.56 -14.68 5.12
N HIS A 159 -2.94 -15.72 4.55
CA HIS A 159 -3.23 -17.11 4.88
C HIS A 159 -2.78 -17.48 6.29
N GLU A 160 -1.58 -17.06 6.70
CA GLU A 160 -1.05 -17.24 8.06
C GLU A 160 -1.98 -16.61 9.11
N PHE A 161 -2.53 -15.43 8.82
CA PHE A 161 -3.51 -14.81 9.70
C PHE A 161 -4.83 -15.58 9.79
N ILE A 162 -5.30 -16.15 8.67
CA ILE A 162 -6.50 -17.01 8.69
C ILE A 162 -6.24 -18.26 9.54
N GLU A 163 -5.05 -18.86 9.41
CA GLU A 163 -4.63 -20.02 10.21
C GLU A 163 -4.59 -19.70 11.70
N GLN A 164 -3.97 -18.59 12.07
CA GLN A 164 -3.95 -18.11 13.44
C GLN A 164 -5.37 -17.96 14.01
N LYS A 165 -6.33 -17.47 13.21
CA LYS A 165 -7.72 -17.31 13.66
C LYS A 165 -8.51 -18.62 13.74
N VAL A 166 -8.10 -19.66 13.02
CA VAL A 166 -8.62 -21.01 13.19
C VAL A 166 -8.07 -21.63 14.49
N GLU A 167 -6.78 -21.45 14.77
CA GLU A 167 -6.14 -21.92 16.01
C GLU A 167 -6.73 -21.24 17.26
N GLU A 168 -7.06 -19.95 17.16
CA GLU A 168 -7.77 -19.20 18.20
C GLU A 168 -9.26 -19.59 18.34
N LEU A 169 -9.76 -20.54 17.54
CA LEU A 169 -11.15 -21.00 17.51
C LEU A 169 -12.18 -19.90 17.19
N ILE A 170 -11.74 -18.84 16.50
CA ILE A 170 -12.61 -17.74 16.05
C ILE A 170 -13.28 -18.10 14.71
N LEU A 171 -12.56 -18.84 13.86
CA LEU A 171 -13.05 -19.28 12.55
C LEU A 171 -13.15 -20.80 12.50
N THR A 172 -14.21 -21.29 11.87
CA THR A 172 -14.32 -22.70 11.49
C THR A 172 -13.42 -22.99 10.28
N GLU A 173 -12.91 -24.22 10.17
CA GLU A 173 -12.04 -24.61 9.06
C GLU A 173 -12.71 -24.46 7.69
N ASN A 174 -14.02 -24.71 7.62
CA ASN A 174 -14.80 -24.57 6.38
C ASN A 174 -14.79 -23.11 5.90
N VAL A 175 -15.09 -22.17 6.79
CA VAL A 175 -15.09 -20.73 6.47
C VAL A 175 -13.68 -20.24 6.14
N ALA A 176 -12.67 -20.71 6.89
CA ALA A 176 -11.28 -20.39 6.60
C ALA A 176 -10.88 -20.81 5.18
N ASN A 177 -11.28 -22.01 4.74
CA ASN A 177 -10.99 -22.50 3.39
C ASN A 177 -11.66 -21.65 2.30
N GLU A 178 -12.89 -21.21 2.50
CA GLU A 178 -13.57 -20.28 1.58
C GLU A 178 -12.87 -18.92 1.50
N LEU A 179 -12.43 -18.38 2.64
CA LEU A 179 -11.67 -17.12 2.68
C LEU A 179 -10.33 -17.25 1.95
N ARG A 180 -9.61 -18.37 2.13
CA ARG A 180 -8.36 -18.64 1.40
C ARG A 180 -8.60 -18.67 -0.11
N GLN A 181 -9.68 -19.29 -0.56
CA GLN A 181 -10.06 -19.34 -1.97
C GLN A 181 -10.42 -17.93 -2.51
N LEU A 182 -11.17 -17.15 -1.73
CA LEU A 182 -11.53 -15.78 -2.07
C LEU A 182 -10.28 -14.91 -2.24
N VAL A 183 -9.35 -14.97 -1.29
CA VAL A 183 -8.06 -14.24 -1.36
C VAL A 183 -7.34 -14.64 -2.65
N ASN A 184 -7.14 -15.93 -2.90
CA ASN A 184 -6.44 -16.40 -4.08
C ASN A 184 -7.08 -15.91 -5.40
N ARG A 185 -8.41 -15.90 -5.49
CA ARG A 185 -9.17 -15.43 -6.67
C ARG A 185 -9.00 -13.93 -6.93
N MET A 186 -8.79 -13.13 -5.90
CA MET A 186 -8.73 -11.66 -5.99
C MET A 186 -7.29 -11.11 -6.02
N THR A 187 -6.30 -12.00 -6.15
CA THR A 187 -4.88 -11.62 -6.16
C THR A 187 -4.36 -11.31 -7.55
N THR A 188 -3.42 -10.38 -7.59
CA THR A 188 -2.60 -10.09 -8.76
C THR A 188 -1.13 -10.25 -8.40
N ARG A 189 -0.32 -10.61 -9.39
CA ARG A 189 1.14 -10.66 -9.21
C ARG A 189 1.70 -9.29 -9.55
N ARG A 190 2.37 -8.64 -8.60
CA ARG A 190 2.86 -7.27 -8.73
C ARG A 190 4.29 -7.12 -8.25
#